data_AF-A0AA40HFB5-F1
#
_entry.id   AF-A0AA40HFB5-F1
#
_cell.length_a   1.000
_cell.length_b   1.000
_cell.length_c   1.000
_cell.angle_alpha   90.00
_cell.angle_beta   90.00
_cell.angle_gamma   90.00
#
_symmetry.space_group_name_H-M   'P 1'
#
loop_
_entity.id
_entity.type
_entity.pdbx_description
1 polymer ?
#
loop_
_entity_poly.entity_id
_entity_poly.type
_entity_poly.pdbx_seq_one_letter_code
_entity_poly.pdbx_strand_id
1 'polypeptide(L)'
;MPPSGLRLLLPLLLPLLWLLVLTPGRPAAGLSTCKTIDMELVKRKRIEAIRGQILSKLRLASPPSQGDVPPGPLPEAVLALYNSTRDRVAGESAEPEPEPEADYYAKEVNRVLTLDNNHEIYKAYKHNAHSIYMFFNTSDLRDAVPEPQLLSRAELRLQRHKLKVEQHVELYQKYNNNSWRYLSNQLLSPSDTPEWLSFEVTGVVRQWLSLRDEIKGFRLSAHCSCESKDDTLHVEINGISIDRRGDLATIHGRNRPFLLLMATPLERAQHLHSPRHRRALDTNYCFSSTEKNCCVRQLYIDFRKDLGWKWIHEPKGYHANFCLGPCPYIWSLDTQYSKVLALYNQHNPGASAAPCCVPQALEPLPIVYYVGRKPKVEQLSNMIVRSCKCS
;
A
#
# COMPACT_ATOMS: atom_id res chain seq x y z
N MET A 1 -79.04 -75.66 -9.18
CA MET A 1 -77.58 -75.47 -9.22
C MET A 1 -77.30 -73.97 -9.17
N PRO A 2 -76.29 -73.53 -8.39
CA PRO A 2 -76.51 -72.80 -7.13
C PRO A 2 -75.59 -71.53 -7.06
N PRO A 3 -75.31 -70.88 -5.91
CA PRO A 3 -76.18 -70.49 -4.78
C PRO A 3 -75.92 -69.05 -4.23
N SER A 4 -76.72 -68.69 -3.20
CA SER A 4 -76.35 -68.02 -1.91
C SER A 4 -75.38 -66.84 -1.93
N GLY A 5 -75.66 -65.67 -1.37
CA GLY A 5 -76.44 -65.39 -0.17
C GLY A 5 -75.62 -64.38 0.65
N LEU A 6 -76.01 -63.10 0.61
CA LEU A 6 -75.36 -62.04 1.39
C LEU A 6 -76.42 -61.44 2.32
N ARG A 7 -76.23 -61.63 3.62
CA ARG A 7 -76.87 -60.82 4.67
C ARG A 7 -75.78 -60.25 5.55
N LEU A 8 -76.16 -59.14 6.19
CA LEU A 8 -75.50 -58.37 7.23
C LEU A 8 -74.42 -57.38 6.75
N LEU A 9 -74.35 -56.15 7.23
CA LEU A 9 -75.27 -55.24 7.92
C LEU A 9 -74.42 -53.94 8.02
N LEU A 10 -75.00 -52.79 7.64
CA LEU A 10 -74.53 -51.47 8.11
C LEU A 10 -74.62 -51.42 9.66
N PRO A 11 -74.02 -50.46 10.38
CA PRO A 11 -73.08 -49.40 9.98
C PRO A 11 -71.89 -49.22 10.97
N LEU A 12 -70.80 -48.55 10.57
CA LEU A 12 -69.92 -47.77 11.46
C LEU A 12 -68.98 -46.89 10.63
N LEU A 13 -69.59 -45.90 9.97
CA LEU A 13 -68.96 -44.60 9.77
C LEU A 13 -68.61 -44.05 11.16
N LEU A 14 -67.34 -43.77 11.43
CA LEU A 14 -66.85 -42.51 12.06
C LEU A 14 -65.39 -42.47 12.56
N PRO A 15 -64.55 -43.54 12.68
CA PRO A 15 -63.23 -43.35 13.29
C PRO A 15 -62.08 -43.08 12.30
N LEU A 16 -62.25 -43.28 10.98
CA LEU A 16 -61.11 -43.18 10.04
C LEU A 16 -60.74 -41.75 9.61
N LEU A 17 -61.57 -40.74 9.86
CA LEU A 17 -61.25 -39.36 9.48
C LEU A 17 -60.47 -38.59 10.58
N TRP A 18 -60.34 -39.16 11.79
CA TRP A 18 -59.61 -38.55 12.90
C TRP A 18 -58.11 -38.92 12.96
N LEU A 19 -57.64 -39.80 12.08
CA LEU A 19 -56.22 -40.20 12.01
C LEU A 19 -55.37 -39.35 11.06
N LEU A 20 -55.95 -38.36 10.37
CA LEU A 20 -55.23 -37.45 9.47
C LEU A 20 -54.99 -36.04 10.06
N VAL A 21 -55.37 -35.78 11.31
CA VAL A 21 -55.22 -34.44 11.95
C VAL A 21 -54.14 -34.42 13.05
N LEU A 22 -53.40 -35.52 13.23
CA LEU A 22 -52.29 -35.60 14.20
C LEU A 22 -50.98 -36.05 13.53
N THR A 23 -50.63 -35.44 12.40
CA THR A 23 -49.21 -35.29 12.07
C THR A 23 -48.74 -33.97 12.67
N PRO A 24 -47.90 -33.96 13.72
CA PRO A 24 -47.18 -32.74 14.03
C PRO A 24 -46.38 -32.41 12.77
N GLY A 25 -46.71 -31.28 12.13
CA GLY A 25 -45.87 -30.73 11.10
C GLY A 25 -44.47 -30.68 11.67
N ARG A 26 -43.56 -31.50 11.12
CA ARG A 26 -42.13 -31.33 11.38
C ARG A 26 -41.88 -29.86 11.10
N PRO A 27 -41.43 -29.04 12.06
CA PRO A 27 -40.73 -27.85 11.64
C PRO A 27 -39.63 -28.40 10.73
N ALA A 28 -39.66 -28.00 9.45
CA ALA A 28 -38.44 -27.98 8.69
C ALA A 28 -37.54 -27.04 9.48
N ALA A 29 -36.82 -27.61 10.46
CA ALA A 29 -35.62 -27.01 10.98
C ALA A 29 -34.75 -26.92 9.72
N GLY A 30 -34.82 -25.75 9.07
CA GLY A 30 -33.80 -25.38 8.13
C GLY A 30 -32.51 -25.67 8.87
N LEU A 31 -31.70 -26.58 8.32
CA LEU A 31 -30.31 -26.72 8.68
C LEU A 31 -29.60 -25.43 8.25
N SER A 32 -29.95 -24.32 8.90
CA SER A 32 -29.07 -23.20 9.07
C SER A 32 -28.15 -23.60 10.22
N THR A 33 -27.14 -24.39 9.89
CA THR A 33 -25.92 -24.46 10.68
C THR A 33 -25.16 -23.14 10.52
N CYS A 34 -25.81 -22.01 10.81
CA CYS A 34 -25.10 -20.79 11.15
C CYS A 34 -24.49 -21.03 12.53
N LYS A 35 -23.33 -21.69 12.55
CA LYS A 35 -22.45 -21.73 13.71
C LYS A 35 -22.27 -20.27 14.12
N THR A 36 -22.77 -19.89 15.29
CA THR A 36 -22.40 -18.62 15.92
C THR A 36 -20.89 -18.72 16.13
N ILE A 37 -20.13 -18.18 15.19
CA ILE A 37 -18.69 -18.09 15.33
C ILE A 37 -18.48 -17.23 16.57
N ASP A 38 -17.83 -17.80 17.57
CA ASP A 38 -17.47 -17.06 18.77
C ASP A 38 -16.52 -15.93 18.35
N MET A 39 -17.10 -14.74 18.20
CA MET A 39 -16.39 -13.55 17.77
C MET A 39 -15.27 -13.19 18.75
N GLU A 40 -15.37 -13.59 20.01
CA GLU A 40 -14.33 -13.38 21.02
C GLU A 40 -13.11 -14.28 20.74
N LEU A 41 -13.35 -15.54 20.40
CA LEU A 41 -12.28 -16.45 19.97
C LEU A 41 -11.60 -15.95 18.68
N VAL A 42 -12.35 -15.43 17.71
CA VAL A 42 -11.79 -14.87 16.47
C VAL A 42 -10.97 -13.62 16.76
N LYS A 43 -11.46 -12.71 17.61
CA LYS A 43 -10.72 -11.51 18.03
C LYS A 43 -9.41 -11.88 18.71
N ARG A 44 -9.42 -12.84 19.65
CA ARG A 44 -8.21 -13.32 20.34
C ARG A 44 -7.19 -13.88 19.36
N LYS A 45 -7.61 -14.73 18.42
CA LYS A 45 -6.72 -15.25 17.36
C LYS A 45 -6.10 -14.13 16.53
N ARG A 46 -6.89 -13.10 16.17
CA ARG A 46 -6.40 -11.95 15.41
C ARG A 46 -5.42 -11.08 16.22
N ILE A 47 -5.65 -10.89 17.52
CA ILE A 47 -4.74 -10.15 18.39
C ILE A 47 -3.37 -10.85 18.46
N GLU A 48 -3.35 -12.17 18.63
CA GLU A 48 -2.10 -12.94 18.60
C GLU A 48 -1.42 -12.91 17.23
N ALA A 49 -2.20 -12.91 16.14
CA ALA A 49 -1.69 -12.69 14.79
C ALA A 49 -0.96 -11.35 14.67
N ILE A 50 -1.60 -10.27 15.11
CA ILE A 50 -1.07 -8.90 15.06
C ILE A 50 0.18 -8.78 15.94
N ARG A 51 0.19 -9.42 17.13
CA ARG A 51 1.38 -9.44 18.01
C ARG A 51 2.59 -10.02 17.28
N GLY A 52 2.44 -11.18 16.65
CA GLY A 52 3.51 -11.80 15.84
C GLY A 52 3.87 -10.97 14.59
N GLN A 53 2.88 -10.32 13.96
CA GLN A 53 3.10 -9.46 12.80
C GLN A 53 3.97 -8.24 13.17
N ILE A 54 3.66 -7.54 14.27
CA ILE A 54 4.43 -6.37 14.72
C ILE A 54 5.88 -6.78 15.03
N LEU A 55 6.06 -7.83 15.83
CA LEU A 55 7.39 -8.33 16.18
C LEU A 55 8.19 -8.75 14.94
N SER A 56 7.56 -9.44 13.98
CA SER A 56 8.23 -9.82 12.74
C SER A 56 8.58 -8.66 11.82
N LYS A 57 7.70 -7.65 11.69
CA LYS A 57 8.00 -6.42 10.95
C LYS A 57 9.19 -5.67 11.54
N LEU A 58 9.28 -5.63 12.88
CA LEU A 58 10.38 -4.99 13.60
C LEU A 58 11.66 -5.83 13.66
N ARG A 59 11.57 -7.11 13.34
CA ARG A 59 12.61 -8.12 13.55
C ARG A 59 13.00 -8.39 15.01
N LEU A 60 12.02 -8.36 15.89
CA LEU A 60 12.20 -8.65 17.32
C LEU A 60 11.65 -10.03 17.65
N ALA A 61 12.40 -10.82 18.42
CA ALA A 61 11.93 -12.11 18.92
C ALA A 61 10.93 -11.96 20.07
N SER A 62 11.10 -10.91 20.88
CA SER A 62 10.26 -10.55 22.01
C SER A 62 10.19 -9.02 22.14
N PRO A 63 9.23 -8.47 22.88
CA PRO A 63 9.23 -7.06 23.22
C PRO A 63 10.56 -6.65 23.90
N PRO A 64 11.10 -5.46 23.59
CA PRO A 64 12.32 -4.97 24.22
C PRO A 64 12.08 -4.63 25.69
N SER A 65 13.16 -4.66 26.49
CA SER A 65 13.13 -4.21 27.88
C SER A 65 12.66 -2.75 27.96
N GLN A 66 11.74 -2.46 28.88
CA GLN A 66 11.32 -1.09 29.17
C GLN A 66 12.08 -0.46 30.35
N GLY A 67 12.97 -1.21 31.01
CA GLY A 67 13.68 -0.75 32.21
C GLY A 67 14.55 0.48 31.98
N ASP A 68 15.10 0.63 30.77
CA ASP A 68 16.00 1.72 30.39
C ASP A 68 15.27 2.88 29.69
N VAL A 69 13.94 2.80 29.54
CA VAL A 69 13.16 3.85 28.87
C VAL A 69 12.95 5.01 29.84
N PRO A 70 13.36 6.23 29.49
CA PRO A 70 13.19 7.38 30.37
C PRO A 70 11.69 7.65 30.61
N PRO A 71 11.25 7.79 31.88
CA PRO A 71 9.87 8.15 32.18
C PRO A 71 9.61 9.61 31.80
N GLY A 72 8.44 9.90 31.25
CA GLY A 72 8.03 11.26 30.91
C GLY A 72 7.53 11.41 29.47
N PRO A 73 7.27 12.66 29.03
CA PRO A 73 6.82 12.92 27.67
C PRO A 73 7.93 12.62 26.65
N LEU A 74 7.53 12.17 25.47
CA LEU A 74 8.45 11.96 24.36
C LEU A 74 9.09 13.29 23.92
N PRO A 75 10.36 13.28 23.45
CA PRO A 75 10.99 14.47 22.92
C PRO A 75 10.19 15.10 21.78
N GLU A 76 10.15 16.43 21.73
CA GLU A 76 9.37 17.19 20.74
C GLU A 76 9.75 16.85 19.29
N ALA A 77 11.04 16.58 19.04
CA ALA A 77 11.53 16.15 17.73
C ALA A 77 10.91 14.83 17.26
N VAL A 78 10.73 13.86 18.16
CA VAL A 78 10.11 12.56 17.88
C VAL A 78 8.61 12.73 17.62
N LEU A 79 7.93 13.56 18.42
CA LEU A 79 6.52 13.89 18.20
C LEU A 79 6.30 14.61 16.85
N ALA A 80 7.19 15.52 16.47
CA ALA A 80 7.12 16.22 15.19
C ALA A 80 7.30 15.27 14.00
N LEU A 81 8.24 14.33 14.10
CA LEU A 81 8.44 13.27 13.10
C LEU A 81 7.19 12.37 13.00
N TYR A 82 6.66 11.92 14.15
CA TYR A 82 5.45 11.09 14.19
C TYR A 82 4.25 11.80 13.57
N ASN A 83 4.00 13.07 13.93
CA ASN A 83 2.92 13.85 13.34
C ASN A 83 3.09 13.98 11.81
N SER A 84 4.32 14.24 11.34
CA SER A 84 4.62 14.33 9.90
C SER A 84 4.34 13.05 9.12
N THR A 85 4.48 11.88 9.76
CA THR A 85 4.13 10.58 9.14
C THR A 85 2.64 10.29 9.11
N ARG A 86 1.86 10.86 10.05
CA ARG A 86 0.41 10.65 10.14
C ARG A 86 -0.37 11.58 9.23
N ASP A 87 0.14 12.81 9.04
CA ASP A 87 -0.53 13.83 8.24
C ASP A 87 -0.68 13.33 6.79
N ARG A 88 -1.93 13.11 6.37
CA ARG A 88 -2.28 12.77 4.98
C ARG A 88 -2.01 14.01 4.14
N VAL A 89 -1.14 13.88 3.14
CA VAL A 89 -0.69 15.02 2.35
C VAL A 89 -1.28 14.96 0.96
N ALA A 90 -1.72 16.12 0.47
CA ALA A 90 -2.13 16.35 -0.90
C ALA A 90 -0.88 16.40 -1.80
N GLY A 91 -0.28 15.24 -2.01
CA GLY A 91 0.56 14.96 -3.17
C GLY A 91 -0.16 13.90 -3.96
N GLU A 92 -0.43 14.18 -5.23
CA GLU A 92 -1.03 13.33 -6.25
C GLU A 92 -1.95 12.21 -5.72
N SER A 93 -3.25 12.41 -5.90
CA SER A 93 -4.24 11.33 -6.05
C SER A 93 -3.96 10.47 -7.30
N ALA A 94 -2.70 10.20 -7.60
CA ALA A 94 -2.30 9.17 -8.53
C ALA A 94 -2.75 7.85 -7.90
N GLU A 95 -3.47 7.06 -8.68
CA GLU A 95 -3.46 5.61 -8.51
C GLU A 95 -2.03 5.20 -8.11
N PRO A 96 -1.84 4.35 -7.09
CA PRO A 96 -0.50 3.94 -6.72
C PRO A 96 0.15 3.39 -7.99
N GLU A 97 1.08 4.15 -8.58
CA GLU A 97 2.04 3.60 -9.51
C GLU A 97 2.60 2.36 -8.81
N PRO A 98 2.91 1.28 -9.54
CA PRO A 98 3.45 0.07 -8.94
C PRO A 98 4.83 0.36 -8.35
N GLU A 99 4.87 0.99 -7.18
CA GLU A 99 6.02 1.01 -6.31
C GLU A 99 6.40 -0.45 -6.10
N PRO A 100 7.70 -0.79 -6.17
CA PRO A 100 8.14 -2.13 -5.82
C PRO A 100 7.55 -2.46 -4.45
N GLU A 101 6.81 -3.58 -4.41
CA GLU A 101 6.00 -4.05 -3.29
C GLU A 101 6.60 -3.60 -1.95
N ALA A 102 5.93 -2.68 -1.24
CA ALA A 102 6.43 -2.12 0.00
C ALA A 102 6.99 -3.24 0.89
N ASP A 103 8.30 -3.19 1.12
CA ASP A 103 9.00 -4.23 1.86
C ASP A 103 8.27 -4.52 3.17
N TYR A 104 7.91 -5.78 3.42
CA TYR A 104 7.11 -6.15 4.59
C TYR A 104 7.65 -5.60 5.91
N TYR A 105 8.96 -5.52 6.05
CA TYR A 105 9.61 -5.06 7.28
C TYR A 105 9.36 -3.57 7.50
N ALA A 106 9.35 -3.17 8.77
CA ALA A 106 9.24 -1.77 9.12
C ALA A 106 10.35 -0.95 8.45
N LYS A 107 10.06 0.32 8.18
CA LYS A 107 11.04 1.30 7.73
C LYS A 107 11.26 2.28 8.87
N GLU A 108 12.51 2.60 9.13
CA GLU A 108 12.87 3.70 10.00
C GLU A 108 12.61 5.00 9.25
N VAL A 109 12.00 5.93 9.95
CA VAL A 109 11.62 7.22 9.39
C VAL A 109 12.54 8.27 9.97
N ASN A 110 13.19 9.03 9.11
CA ASN A 110 14.05 10.14 9.47
C ASN A 110 13.56 11.43 8.81
N ARG A 111 13.77 12.57 9.47
CA ARG A 111 13.43 13.90 8.96
C ARG A 111 14.69 14.75 8.91
N VAL A 112 15.01 15.26 7.72
CA VAL A 112 16.15 16.19 7.51
C VAL A 112 15.61 17.53 7.02
N LEU A 113 15.85 18.59 7.80
CA LEU A 113 15.41 19.94 7.48
C LEU A 113 16.29 20.58 6.39
N THR A 114 15.76 21.57 5.67
CA THR A 114 16.58 22.42 4.82
C THR A 114 17.57 23.25 5.63
N LEU A 115 18.68 23.62 4.97
CA LEU A 115 19.62 24.62 5.46
C LEU A 115 18.90 25.94 5.81
N ASP A 116 19.40 26.63 6.83
CA ASP A 116 18.88 27.94 7.23
C ASP A 116 19.04 28.95 6.10
N ASN A 117 18.05 29.84 5.94
CA ASN A 117 18.05 30.89 4.92
C ASN A 117 19.27 31.83 5.05
N ASN A 118 19.89 31.89 6.23
CA ASN A 118 21.13 32.65 6.47
C ASN A 118 22.40 31.98 5.92
N HIS A 119 22.34 30.73 5.45
CA HIS A 119 23.49 30.01 4.93
C HIS A 119 24.06 30.66 3.66
N GLU A 120 25.38 30.60 3.49
CA GLU A 120 26.08 31.32 2.41
C GLU A 120 25.62 30.94 1.00
N ILE A 121 25.13 29.72 0.83
CA ILE A 121 24.59 29.23 -0.45
C ILE A 121 23.44 30.10 -0.96
N TYR A 122 22.60 30.65 -0.08
CA TYR A 122 21.49 31.51 -0.48
C TYR A 122 21.97 32.89 -0.95
N LYS A 123 23.21 33.31 -0.64
CA LYS A 123 23.80 34.53 -1.23
C LYS A 123 23.97 34.39 -2.75
N ALA A 124 24.24 33.18 -3.25
CA ALA A 124 24.42 32.90 -4.67
C ALA A 124 23.08 32.77 -5.43
N TYR A 125 22.02 32.36 -4.75
CA TYR A 125 20.67 32.21 -5.30
C TYR A 125 19.77 33.26 -4.66
N LYS A 126 19.93 34.52 -5.09
CA LYS A 126 19.08 35.63 -4.64
C LYS A 126 17.61 35.29 -4.80
N HIS A 127 16.79 35.79 -3.87
CA HIS A 127 15.35 35.62 -3.91
C HIS A 127 14.77 36.21 -5.20
N ASN A 128 14.17 35.35 -6.01
CA ASN A 128 13.36 35.73 -7.15
C ASN A 128 11.90 35.52 -6.78
N ALA A 129 11.01 36.45 -7.15
CA ALA A 129 9.57 36.35 -6.90
C ALA A 129 8.88 35.16 -7.60
N HIS A 130 9.64 34.37 -8.36
CA HIS A 130 9.16 33.29 -9.23
C HIS A 130 9.66 31.91 -8.75
N SER A 131 10.55 31.86 -7.75
CA SER A 131 11.19 30.60 -7.36
C SER A 131 11.61 30.56 -5.90
N ILE A 132 11.44 29.37 -5.31
CA ILE A 132 11.88 29.02 -3.97
C ILE A 132 12.97 27.96 -4.09
N TYR A 133 14.08 28.18 -3.37
CA TYR A 133 15.21 27.27 -3.33
C TYR A 133 15.28 26.57 -1.97
N MET A 134 15.58 25.29 -1.98
CA MET A 134 15.64 24.44 -0.79
C MET A 134 16.91 23.60 -0.84
N PHE A 135 17.88 23.90 0.01
CA PHE A 135 19.15 23.20 0.05
C PHE A 135 19.27 22.28 1.26
N PHE A 136 19.94 21.16 1.07
CA PHE A 136 20.17 20.11 2.06
C PHE A 136 21.65 19.78 2.14
N ASN A 137 22.12 19.54 3.36
CA ASN A 137 23.45 18.99 3.57
C ASN A 137 23.42 17.49 3.29
N THR A 138 24.27 17.03 2.37
CA THR A 138 24.34 15.61 2.01
C THR A 138 24.90 14.77 3.17
N SER A 139 25.71 15.36 4.07
CA SER A 139 26.20 14.67 5.27
C SER A 139 25.06 14.26 6.19
N ASP A 140 24.14 15.18 6.52
CA ASP A 140 22.96 14.89 7.34
C ASP A 140 22.06 13.82 6.70
N LEU A 141 21.98 13.80 5.36
CA LEU A 141 21.26 12.75 4.63
C LEU A 141 21.94 11.38 4.76
N ARG A 142 23.28 11.33 4.73
CA ARG A 142 24.05 10.08 4.91
C ARG A 142 24.05 9.61 6.37
N ASP A 143 24.00 10.51 7.33
CA ASP A 143 23.83 10.15 8.74
C ASP A 143 22.46 9.52 8.97
N ALA A 144 21.41 10.04 8.33
CA ALA A 144 20.07 9.48 8.38
C ALA A 144 19.92 8.18 7.56
N VAL A 145 20.68 8.03 6.46
CA VAL A 145 20.64 6.88 5.57
C VAL A 145 22.07 6.53 5.11
N PRO A 146 22.75 5.61 5.80
CA PRO A 146 24.18 5.32 5.56
C PRO A 146 24.48 4.81 4.15
N GLU A 147 23.58 3.99 3.59
CA GLU A 147 23.76 3.38 2.27
C GLU A 147 22.57 3.68 1.34
N PRO A 148 22.80 4.06 0.07
CA PRO A 148 21.74 4.39 -0.88
C PRO A 148 20.72 3.26 -1.11
N GLN A 149 21.15 2.00 -0.98
CA GLN A 149 20.31 0.83 -1.21
C GLN A 149 19.25 0.62 -0.11
N LEU A 150 19.47 1.21 1.07
CA LEU A 150 18.56 1.09 2.21
C LEU A 150 17.34 2.00 2.08
N LEU A 151 17.45 3.06 1.27
CA LEU A 151 16.39 4.03 1.04
C LEU A 151 15.23 3.41 0.25
N SER A 152 14.09 3.24 0.90
CA SER A 152 12.86 2.77 0.24
C SER A 152 12.08 3.91 -0.40
N ARG A 153 11.81 5.00 0.35
CA ARG A 153 11.00 6.13 -0.11
C ARG A 153 11.56 7.43 0.46
N ALA A 154 11.54 8.50 -0.34
CA ALA A 154 11.88 9.84 0.12
C ALA A 154 10.87 10.86 -0.43
N GLU A 155 10.37 11.72 0.45
CA GLU A 155 9.40 12.74 0.10
C GLU A 155 9.86 14.13 0.56
N LEU A 156 9.77 15.11 -0.33
CA LEU A 156 9.93 16.51 0.00
C LEU A 156 8.60 17.06 0.51
N ARG A 157 8.56 17.48 1.77
CA ARG A 157 7.36 18.01 2.43
C ARG A 157 7.47 19.52 2.61
N LEU A 158 6.43 20.23 2.17
CA LEU A 158 6.33 21.70 2.21
C LEU A 158 4.98 22.09 2.80
N GLN A 159 4.93 23.09 3.69
CA GLN A 159 3.66 23.61 4.18
C GLN A 159 3.32 24.90 3.44
N ARG A 160 2.33 24.85 2.54
CA ARG A 160 1.81 26.03 1.86
C ARG A 160 0.91 26.84 2.79
N HIS A 161 0.99 28.16 2.68
CA HIS A 161 0.00 29.06 3.26
C HIS A 161 -1.31 29.04 2.46
N LYS A 162 -2.28 29.83 2.93
CA LYS A 162 -3.56 30.02 2.26
C LYS A 162 -3.34 30.53 0.85
N LEU A 163 -4.02 29.91 -0.11
CA LEU A 163 -3.89 30.24 -1.52
C LEU A 163 -5.30 30.54 -2.06
N LYS A 164 -5.52 31.75 -2.57
CA LYS A 164 -6.84 32.16 -3.09
C LYS A 164 -7.05 31.80 -4.56
N VAL A 165 -5.95 31.62 -5.29
CA VAL A 165 -5.95 31.38 -6.74
C VAL A 165 -5.37 30.00 -7.02
N GLU A 166 -5.86 29.36 -8.07
CA GLU A 166 -5.23 28.13 -8.53
C GLU A 166 -3.84 28.46 -9.08
N GLN A 167 -2.84 27.64 -8.76
CA GLN A 167 -1.49 27.85 -9.27
C GLN A 167 -0.81 26.54 -9.65
N HIS A 168 -0.21 26.52 -10.82
CA HIS A 168 0.63 25.41 -11.28
C HIS A 168 2.07 25.63 -10.87
N VAL A 169 2.66 24.64 -10.20
CA VAL A 169 4.05 24.67 -9.74
C VAL A 169 4.86 23.52 -10.33
N GLU A 170 6.16 23.75 -10.46
CA GLU A 170 7.11 22.80 -11.02
C GLU A 170 8.30 22.61 -10.08
N LEU A 171 8.71 21.35 -9.90
CA LEU A 171 9.83 20.97 -9.06
C LEU A 171 11.04 20.59 -9.92
N TYR A 172 12.20 21.12 -9.52
CA TYR A 172 13.48 20.90 -10.17
C TYR A 172 14.55 20.44 -9.18
N GLN A 173 15.47 19.60 -9.65
CA GLN A 173 16.69 19.21 -8.93
C GLN A 173 17.88 20.06 -9.38
N LYS A 174 18.77 20.41 -8.44
CA LYS A 174 20.10 20.93 -8.76
C LYS A 174 20.95 19.84 -9.43
N TYR A 175 21.23 19.99 -10.73
CA TYR A 175 22.10 19.07 -11.46
C TYR A 175 23.56 19.51 -11.33
N ASN A 176 23.84 20.76 -11.73
CA ASN A 176 25.14 21.43 -11.59
C ASN A 176 24.94 22.75 -10.82
N ASN A 177 26.03 23.49 -10.55
CA ASN A 177 25.92 24.78 -9.85
C ASN A 177 25.01 25.79 -10.58
N ASN A 178 24.91 25.73 -11.92
CA ASN A 178 24.12 26.67 -12.71
C ASN A 178 22.94 26.03 -13.45
N SER A 179 22.68 24.72 -13.28
CA SER A 179 21.65 24.01 -14.05
C SER A 179 20.67 23.24 -13.16
N TRP A 180 19.40 23.34 -13.54
CA TRP A 180 18.25 22.75 -12.86
C TRP A 180 17.57 21.75 -13.80
N ARG A 181 17.29 20.55 -13.31
CA ARG A 181 16.62 19.49 -14.06
C ARG A 181 15.19 19.31 -13.57
N TYR A 182 14.23 19.32 -14.49
CA TYR A 182 12.82 19.07 -14.19
C TYR A 182 12.61 17.70 -13.54
N LEU A 183 11.71 17.64 -12.56
CA LEU A 183 11.29 16.40 -11.89
C LEU A 183 9.80 16.13 -12.11
N SER A 184 8.95 16.99 -11.57
CA SER A 184 7.50 16.83 -11.55
C SER A 184 6.82 18.19 -11.50
N ASN A 185 5.50 18.18 -11.68
CA ASN A 185 4.67 19.36 -11.57
C ASN A 185 3.43 19.05 -10.74
N GLN A 186 2.79 20.07 -10.18
CA GLN A 186 1.57 19.89 -9.40
C GLN A 186 0.66 21.11 -9.59
N LEU A 187 -0.64 20.84 -9.81
CA LEU A 187 -1.67 21.87 -9.84
C LEU A 187 -2.23 22.05 -8.43
N LEU A 188 -2.14 23.28 -7.91
CA LEU A 188 -2.53 23.61 -6.56
C LEU A 188 -3.87 24.33 -6.56
N SER A 189 -4.92 23.65 -6.09
CA SER A 189 -6.24 24.25 -5.94
C SER A 189 -6.27 25.30 -4.82
N PRO A 190 -7.14 26.33 -4.91
CA PRO A 190 -7.34 27.30 -3.83
C PRO A 190 -7.71 26.62 -2.50
N SER A 191 -7.15 27.11 -1.40
CA SER A 191 -7.45 26.61 -0.05
C SER A 191 -7.31 27.71 1.00
N ASP A 192 -8.31 27.80 1.88
CA ASP A 192 -8.39 28.77 2.97
C ASP A 192 -7.62 28.35 4.24
N THR A 193 -7.07 27.14 4.23
CA THR A 193 -6.28 26.58 5.33
C THR A 193 -4.87 26.23 4.85
N PRO A 194 -3.84 26.42 5.70
CA PRO A 194 -2.50 25.92 5.39
C PRO A 194 -2.53 24.41 5.15
N GLU A 195 -1.83 23.96 4.12
CA GLU A 195 -1.84 22.58 3.70
C GLU A 195 -0.41 22.08 3.49
N TRP A 196 -0.18 20.82 3.81
CA TRP A 196 1.06 20.16 3.47
C TRP A 196 1.02 19.67 2.02
N LEU A 197 2.11 19.85 1.30
CA LEU A 197 2.38 19.32 -0.03
C LEU A 197 3.49 18.27 0.09
N SER A 198 3.43 17.22 -0.72
CA SER A 198 4.46 16.19 -0.80
C SER A 198 4.84 15.91 -2.24
N PHE A 199 6.14 15.93 -2.50
CA PHE A 199 6.70 15.48 -3.78
C PHE A 199 7.52 14.23 -3.56
N GLU A 200 7.25 13.17 -4.32
CA GLU A 200 8.09 11.98 -4.30
C GLU A 200 9.42 12.26 -4.99
N VAL A 201 10.52 12.12 -4.25
CA VAL A 201 11.88 12.41 -4.73
C VAL A 201 12.84 11.25 -4.44
N THR A 202 12.29 10.05 -4.25
CA THR A 202 13.02 8.82 -3.90
C THR A 202 14.24 8.58 -4.78
N GLY A 203 14.07 8.62 -6.12
CA GLY A 203 15.16 8.40 -7.06
C GLY A 203 16.27 9.46 -6.97
N VAL A 204 15.89 10.71 -6.75
CA VAL A 204 16.82 11.84 -6.65
C VAL A 204 17.67 11.76 -5.38
N VAL A 205 17.04 11.51 -4.24
CA VAL A 205 17.75 11.40 -2.95
C VAL A 205 18.66 10.17 -2.96
N ARG A 206 18.24 9.05 -3.55
CA ARG A 206 19.10 7.87 -3.75
C ARG A 206 20.36 8.19 -4.55
N GLN A 207 20.22 9.02 -5.60
CA GLN A 207 21.36 9.49 -6.38
C GLN A 207 22.30 10.37 -5.52
N TRP A 208 21.75 11.30 -4.74
CA TRP A 208 22.55 12.20 -3.88
C TRP A 208 23.38 11.46 -2.84
N LEU A 209 22.83 10.40 -2.23
CA LEU A 209 23.57 9.56 -1.28
C LEU A 209 24.80 8.90 -1.92
N SER A 210 24.76 8.63 -3.22
CA SER A 210 25.88 8.03 -3.98
C SER A 210 26.94 9.04 -4.42
N LEU A 211 26.57 10.32 -4.54
CA LEU A 211 27.47 11.40 -4.98
C LEU A 211 28.24 11.96 -3.79
N ARG A 212 29.44 12.51 -4.01
CA ARG A 212 30.29 13.08 -2.94
C ARG A 212 30.03 14.56 -2.63
N ASP A 213 29.17 15.22 -3.40
CA ASP A 213 28.90 16.65 -3.21
C ASP A 213 28.27 16.96 -1.85
N GLU A 214 28.71 18.03 -1.22
CA GLU A 214 28.30 18.40 0.14
C GLU A 214 26.89 19.02 0.19
N ILE A 215 26.52 19.80 -0.84
CA ILE A 215 25.23 20.51 -0.84
C ILE A 215 24.44 20.23 -2.10
N LYS A 216 23.25 19.68 -1.90
CA LYS A 216 22.24 19.44 -2.93
C LYS A 216 20.98 20.23 -2.62
N GLY A 217 20.06 20.29 -3.59
CA GLY A 217 18.84 21.07 -3.38
C GLY A 217 17.83 20.94 -4.49
N PHE A 218 16.64 21.44 -4.18
CA PHE A 218 15.51 21.55 -5.08
C PHE A 218 15.17 23.03 -5.33
N ARG A 219 14.57 23.29 -6.49
CA ARG A 219 13.95 24.56 -6.84
C ARG A 219 12.48 24.29 -7.15
N LEU A 220 11.60 24.99 -6.45
CA LEU A 220 10.18 25.06 -6.79
C LEU A 220 9.93 26.38 -7.51
N SER A 221 9.36 26.34 -8.70
CA SER A 221 9.01 27.55 -9.46
C SER A 221 7.54 27.52 -9.89
N ALA A 222 6.99 28.70 -10.18
CA ALA A 222 5.73 28.77 -10.91
C ALA A 222 5.92 28.14 -12.30
N HIS A 223 4.85 27.54 -12.84
CA HIS A 223 4.83 27.10 -14.23
C HIS A 223 5.01 28.30 -15.15
N CYS A 224 5.96 28.22 -16.08
CA CYS A 224 6.16 29.24 -17.09
C CYS A 224 5.38 28.84 -18.35
N SER A 225 4.34 29.60 -18.67
CA SER A 225 3.62 29.44 -19.93
C SER A 225 4.20 30.38 -20.98
N CYS A 226 4.57 29.86 -22.15
CA CYS A 226 5.10 30.67 -23.25
C CYS A 226 4.09 31.72 -23.77
N GLU A 227 2.80 31.62 -23.40
CA GLU A 227 1.72 32.50 -23.86
C GLU A 227 1.34 33.60 -22.85
N SER A 228 1.65 33.40 -21.57
CA SER A 228 1.31 34.34 -20.48
C SER A 228 2.59 34.91 -19.86
N LYS A 229 2.52 36.14 -19.35
CA LYS A 229 3.65 36.78 -18.63
C LYS A 229 3.51 36.72 -17.12
N ASP A 230 2.47 36.05 -16.62
CA ASP A 230 2.20 35.96 -15.18
C ASP A 230 2.92 34.75 -14.58
N ASP A 231 4.25 34.84 -14.52
CA ASP A 231 5.14 33.78 -14.02
C ASP A 231 5.39 33.91 -12.50
N THR A 232 4.67 34.82 -11.81
CA THR A 232 4.93 35.10 -10.39
C THR A 232 4.44 33.97 -9.49
N LEU A 233 5.26 33.57 -8.52
CA LEU A 233 4.90 32.54 -7.57
C LEU A 233 4.04 33.15 -6.45
N HIS A 234 2.75 32.84 -6.42
CA HIS A 234 1.82 33.30 -5.38
C HIS A 234 1.78 32.37 -4.16
N VAL A 235 2.44 31.21 -4.23
CA VAL A 235 2.57 30.26 -3.12
C VAL A 235 3.61 30.76 -2.11
N GLU A 236 3.14 31.10 -0.91
CA GLU A 236 4.01 31.28 0.24
C GLU A 236 4.22 29.95 0.97
N ILE A 237 5.47 29.64 1.34
CA ILE A 237 5.86 28.43 2.08
C ILE A 237 6.33 28.81 3.48
N ASN A 238 5.79 28.12 4.49
CA ASN A 238 6.23 28.30 5.88
C ASN A 238 7.74 28.05 6.02
N GLY A 239 8.42 28.95 6.74
CA GLY A 239 9.84 28.81 7.06
C GLY A 239 10.82 29.34 5.99
N ILE A 240 10.34 29.74 4.81
CA ILE A 240 11.15 30.37 3.75
C ILE A 240 10.83 31.86 3.57
N SER A 241 9.67 32.34 4.03
CA SER A 241 9.27 33.74 3.95
C SER A 241 10.16 34.69 4.78
N ILE A 242 10.60 35.79 4.14
CA ILE A 242 11.70 36.67 4.60
C ILE A 242 11.25 37.77 5.58
N ASP A 243 9.96 38.13 5.63
CA ASP A 243 9.55 39.44 6.17
C ASP A 243 8.97 39.47 7.59
N ARG A 244 9.34 38.55 8.49
CA ARG A 244 8.76 38.55 9.85
C ARG A 244 9.81 38.42 10.96
N ARG A 245 10.03 39.53 11.68
CA ARG A 245 10.90 39.62 12.87
C ARG A 245 10.21 39.09 14.14
N GLY A 246 11.02 38.61 15.09
CA GLY A 246 10.61 38.27 16.47
C GLY A 246 10.24 36.80 16.65
N ASP A 247 9.40 36.50 17.64
CA ASP A 247 9.00 35.13 18.05
C ASP A 247 8.33 34.31 16.93
N LEU A 248 7.80 34.98 15.89
CA LEU A 248 7.24 34.34 14.70
C LEU A 248 8.33 33.63 13.88
N ALA A 249 9.56 34.13 13.83
CA ALA A 249 10.65 33.47 13.08
C ALA A 249 11.02 32.09 13.67
N THR A 250 10.96 31.95 15.00
CA THR A 250 11.26 30.70 15.73
C THR A 250 10.21 29.62 15.47
N ILE A 251 8.93 30.00 15.37
CA ILE A 251 7.82 29.09 15.06
C ILE A 251 7.85 28.68 13.58
N HIS A 252 8.15 29.60 12.67
CA HIS A 252 8.25 29.31 11.23
C HIS A 252 9.52 28.50 10.89
N GLY A 253 10.57 28.61 11.72
CA GLY A 253 11.74 27.73 11.67
C GLY A 253 11.43 26.26 11.90
N ARG A 254 10.41 25.94 12.72
CA ARG A 254 10.03 24.55 13.06
C ARG A 254 9.33 23.80 11.92
N ASN A 255 8.63 24.53 11.05
CA ASN A 255 7.88 23.98 9.91
C ASN A 255 8.55 24.26 8.57
N ARG A 256 9.86 24.54 8.57
CA ARG A 256 10.65 24.64 7.34
C ARG A 256 10.54 23.37 6.50
N PRO A 257 10.67 23.49 5.18
CA PRO A 257 10.77 22.35 4.28
C PRO A 257 11.74 21.28 4.76
N PHE A 258 11.37 20.03 4.52
CA PHE A 258 12.17 18.90 4.96
C PHE A 258 12.00 17.70 4.05
N LEU A 259 13.00 16.83 4.08
CA LEU A 259 12.93 15.50 3.49
C LEU A 259 12.49 14.49 4.54
N LEU A 260 11.40 13.79 4.25
CA LEU A 260 10.96 12.62 5.01
C LEU A 260 11.55 11.38 4.34
N LEU A 261 12.46 10.70 5.03
CA LEU A 261 13.20 9.55 4.53
C LEU A 261 12.68 8.29 5.21
N MET A 262 12.34 7.27 4.42
CA MET A 262 11.96 5.95 4.91
C MET A 262 13.01 4.95 4.43
N ALA A 263 13.79 4.41 5.36
CA ALA A 263 14.91 3.52 5.05
C ALA A 263 14.87 2.24 5.90
N THR A 264 15.60 1.22 5.45
CA THR A 264 15.81 -0.01 6.23
C THR A 264 17.02 0.19 7.14
N PRO A 265 16.90 0.00 8.46
CA PRO A 265 18.05 0.09 9.37
C PRO A 265 19.17 -0.87 8.97
N LEU A 266 20.43 -0.47 9.21
CA LEU A 266 21.61 -1.24 8.80
C LEU A 266 21.65 -2.61 9.50
N GLU A 267 21.26 -2.67 10.77
CA GLU A 267 21.18 -3.89 11.58
C GLU A 267 20.24 -4.90 10.91
N ARG A 268 19.15 -4.40 10.31
CA ARG A 268 18.19 -5.23 9.59
C ARG A 268 18.72 -5.67 8.22
N ALA A 269 19.52 -4.82 7.56
CA ALA A 269 20.12 -5.08 6.25
C ALA A 269 21.26 -6.11 6.28
N GLN A 270 22.08 -6.13 7.31
CA GLN A 270 23.16 -7.13 7.45
C GLN A 270 22.59 -8.55 7.57
N HIS A 271 21.43 -8.72 8.21
CA HIS A 271 20.71 -10.00 8.23
C HIS A 271 19.93 -10.31 6.94
N LEU A 272 19.95 -9.42 5.93
CA LEU A 272 19.33 -9.60 4.61
C LEU A 272 20.29 -10.16 3.55
N HIS A 273 21.45 -10.74 3.92
CA HIS A 273 22.47 -11.32 3.03
C HIS A 273 22.02 -12.47 2.08
N SER A 274 20.74 -12.58 1.74
CA SER A 274 20.35 -13.20 0.48
C SER A 274 19.87 -12.11 -0.49
N PRO A 275 20.62 -11.82 -1.57
CA PRO A 275 20.18 -10.96 -2.66
C PRO A 275 19.15 -11.70 -3.52
N ARG A 276 18.24 -12.47 -2.90
CA ARG A 276 16.97 -12.80 -3.55
C ARG A 276 16.18 -11.53 -3.54
N HIS A 277 16.38 -10.74 -4.59
CA HIS A 277 15.40 -9.80 -5.10
C HIS A 277 14.03 -10.34 -4.73
N ARG A 278 13.29 -9.60 -3.88
CA ARG A 278 11.87 -9.83 -3.64
C ARG A 278 11.22 -9.70 -5.00
N ARG A 279 11.11 -10.84 -5.69
CA ARG A 279 10.22 -10.95 -6.81
C ARG A 279 8.90 -11.20 -6.13
N ALA A 280 7.90 -10.37 -6.46
CA ALA A 280 6.53 -10.83 -6.38
C ALA A 280 6.51 -12.28 -6.88
N LEU A 281 5.71 -13.16 -6.26
CA LEU A 281 5.52 -14.54 -6.74
C LEU A 281 4.77 -14.49 -8.06
N ASP A 282 5.45 -13.96 -9.07
CA ASP A 282 5.00 -13.62 -10.39
C ASP A 282 5.12 -14.84 -11.29
N THR A 283 4.56 -14.73 -12.49
CA THR A 283 4.63 -15.79 -13.48
C THR A 283 6.07 -16.19 -13.79
N ASN A 284 7.03 -15.26 -13.76
CA ASN A 284 8.42 -15.54 -14.10
C ASN A 284 9.08 -16.47 -13.07
N TYR A 285 8.90 -16.18 -11.78
CA TYR A 285 9.46 -17.00 -10.70
C TYR A 285 8.71 -18.33 -10.53
N CYS A 286 7.37 -18.28 -10.41
CA CYS A 286 6.56 -19.46 -10.11
C CYS A 286 6.52 -20.47 -11.26
N PHE A 287 6.76 -20.06 -12.50
CA PHE A 287 6.79 -21.00 -13.63
C PHE A 287 8.17 -21.62 -13.83
N SER A 288 9.23 -20.95 -13.36
CA SER A 288 10.61 -21.47 -13.43
C SER A 288 10.95 -22.46 -12.31
N SER A 289 10.20 -22.44 -11.20
CA SER A 289 10.50 -23.22 -10.01
C SER A 289 9.28 -24.00 -9.51
N THR A 290 9.49 -25.23 -9.06
CA THR A 290 8.45 -26.05 -8.42
C THR A 290 8.29 -25.66 -6.95
N GLU A 291 7.78 -24.46 -6.71
CA GLU A 291 7.50 -23.95 -5.37
C GLU A 291 6.39 -24.79 -4.71
N LYS A 292 6.53 -25.15 -3.43
CA LYS A 292 5.50 -25.90 -2.70
C LYS A 292 4.52 -24.98 -1.98
N ASN A 293 4.95 -23.78 -1.65
CA ASN A 293 4.14 -22.75 -0.99
C ASN A 293 3.17 -22.07 -1.97
N CYS A 294 2.37 -21.12 -1.46
CA CYS A 294 1.50 -20.28 -2.29
C CYS A 294 2.28 -19.70 -3.49
N CYS A 295 1.84 -20.00 -4.71
CA CYS A 295 2.42 -19.50 -5.95
C CYS A 295 1.35 -19.49 -7.05
N VAL A 296 1.59 -18.73 -8.13
CA VAL A 296 0.77 -18.82 -9.34
C VAL A 296 1.05 -20.12 -10.09
N ARG A 297 0.00 -20.81 -10.52
CA ARG A 297 0.06 -22.03 -11.32
C ARG A 297 -0.50 -21.77 -12.70
N GLN A 298 0.15 -22.37 -13.70
CA GLN A 298 -0.26 -22.24 -15.09
C GLN A 298 -1.58 -22.96 -15.31
N LEU A 299 -2.54 -22.25 -15.92
CA LEU A 299 -3.78 -22.83 -16.41
C LEU A 299 -4.18 -22.10 -17.68
N TYR A 300 -4.16 -22.82 -18.79
CA TYR A 300 -4.75 -22.37 -20.04
C TYR A 300 -6.18 -22.89 -20.12
N ILE A 301 -7.13 -21.99 -20.40
CA ILE A 301 -8.54 -22.33 -20.62
C ILE A 301 -8.83 -22.11 -22.10
N ASP A 302 -9.15 -23.19 -22.80
CA ASP A 302 -9.71 -23.15 -24.15
C ASP A 302 -11.23 -23.07 -24.05
N PHE A 303 -11.83 -22.01 -24.60
CA PHE A 303 -13.27 -21.79 -24.50
C PHE A 303 -14.08 -22.94 -25.08
N ARG A 304 -13.60 -23.58 -26.16
CA ARG A 304 -14.32 -24.68 -26.80
C ARG A 304 -14.09 -25.99 -26.06
N LYS A 305 -12.84 -26.30 -25.72
CA LYS A 305 -12.48 -27.60 -25.12
C LYS A 305 -12.90 -27.71 -23.65
N ASP A 306 -12.63 -26.68 -22.86
CA ASP A 306 -12.78 -26.74 -21.40
C ASP A 306 -14.14 -26.20 -20.93
N LEU A 307 -14.72 -25.23 -21.66
CA LEU A 307 -16.01 -24.62 -21.31
C LEU A 307 -17.16 -25.00 -22.28
N GLY A 308 -16.86 -25.62 -23.42
CA GLY A 308 -17.87 -25.94 -24.44
C GLY A 308 -18.45 -24.72 -25.16
N TRP A 309 -17.83 -23.55 -25.01
CA TRP A 309 -18.29 -22.28 -25.56
C TRP A 309 -17.80 -22.08 -26.98
N LYS A 310 -18.74 -21.77 -27.88
CA LYS A 310 -18.47 -21.41 -29.28
C LYS A 310 -18.86 -19.97 -29.62
N TRP A 311 -19.45 -19.25 -28.66
CA TRP A 311 -20.00 -17.91 -28.85
C TRP A 311 -18.94 -16.81 -28.69
N ILE A 312 -17.86 -17.07 -27.94
CA ILE A 312 -16.66 -16.22 -27.93
C ILE A 312 -15.87 -16.51 -29.20
N HIS A 313 -15.70 -15.47 -30.01
CA HIS A 313 -15.01 -15.56 -31.29
C HIS A 313 -13.51 -15.38 -31.11
N GLU A 314 -13.08 -14.37 -30.37
CA GLU A 314 -11.66 -14.16 -30.03
C GLU A 314 -11.50 -13.71 -28.56
N PRO A 315 -10.44 -14.15 -27.86
CA PRO A 315 -9.50 -15.20 -28.26
C PRO A 315 -10.15 -16.60 -28.22
N LYS A 316 -9.49 -17.64 -28.75
CA LYS A 316 -9.96 -19.05 -28.61
C LYS A 316 -9.77 -19.64 -27.21
N GLY A 317 -8.86 -19.05 -26.46
CA GLY A 317 -8.53 -19.42 -25.09
C GLY A 317 -7.50 -18.46 -24.52
N TYR A 318 -7.25 -18.55 -23.23
CA TYR A 318 -6.34 -17.64 -22.54
C TYR A 318 -5.70 -18.30 -21.31
N HIS A 319 -4.58 -17.74 -20.84
CA HIS A 319 -3.93 -18.17 -19.61
C HIS A 319 -4.59 -17.51 -18.40
N ALA A 320 -5.61 -18.15 -17.84
CA ALA A 320 -6.26 -17.67 -16.62
C ALA A 320 -5.31 -17.70 -15.43
N ASN A 321 -4.51 -18.77 -15.34
CA ASN A 321 -3.70 -19.13 -14.16
C ASN A 321 -4.56 -19.19 -12.88
N PHE A 322 -3.97 -19.66 -11.78
CA PHE A 322 -4.65 -19.65 -10.47
C PHE A 322 -3.64 -19.69 -9.33
N CYS A 323 -4.07 -19.25 -8.15
CA CYS A 323 -3.25 -19.29 -6.95
C CYS A 323 -3.45 -20.61 -6.22
N LEU A 324 -2.35 -21.32 -5.97
CA LEU A 324 -2.38 -22.57 -5.21
C LEU A 324 -1.11 -22.75 -4.38
N GLY A 325 -1.33 -23.11 -3.13
CA GLY A 325 -0.32 -23.56 -2.19
C GLY A 325 -0.73 -23.24 -0.76
N PRO A 326 -0.11 -23.89 0.23
CA PRO A 326 -0.33 -23.57 1.63
C PRO A 326 0.20 -22.18 1.95
N CYS A 327 -0.55 -21.47 2.78
CA CYS A 327 -0.10 -20.30 3.52
C CYS A 327 0.05 -20.72 4.99
N PRO A 328 1.13 -21.43 5.37
CA PRO A 328 1.28 -21.91 6.73
C PRO A 328 1.26 -20.75 7.73
N TYR A 329 0.47 -20.94 8.79
CA TYR A 329 0.57 -20.11 9.97
C TYR A 329 1.88 -20.48 10.66
N ILE A 330 2.78 -19.52 10.79
CA ILE A 330 4.15 -19.76 11.27
C ILE A 330 4.23 -20.29 12.71
N TRP A 331 3.11 -20.35 13.43
CA TRP A 331 3.01 -20.98 14.75
C TRP A 331 2.99 -22.51 14.72
N SER A 332 2.85 -23.16 13.56
CA SER A 332 2.81 -24.64 13.46
C SER A 332 4.18 -25.31 13.31
N LEU A 333 5.28 -24.55 13.36
CA LEU A 333 6.64 -25.10 13.34
C LEU A 333 7.27 -24.93 14.72
N ASP A 334 6.99 -25.92 15.55
CA ASP A 334 7.54 -26.10 16.89
C ASP A 334 9.09 -25.96 16.86
N THR A 335 9.62 -25.21 17.83
CA THR A 335 11.03 -25.11 18.27
C THR A 335 12.04 -24.07 17.73
N GLN A 336 11.81 -23.23 16.70
CA GLN A 336 12.83 -22.20 16.32
C GLN A 336 12.27 -20.80 15.96
N TYR A 337 11.94 -20.02 17.00
CA TYR A 337 11.53 -18.60 16.92
C TYR A 337 12.47 -17.70 16.07
N SER A 338 13.76 -18.04 15.97
CA SER A 338 14.78 -17.23 15.26
C SER A 338 14.83 -17.45 13.74
N LYS A 339 14.41 -18.60 13.21
CA LYS A 339 14.32 -18.86 11.75
C LYS A 339 12.98 -18.48 11.13
N VAL A 340 11.99 -18.29 11.99
CA VAL A 340 10.56 -18.14 11.70
C VAL A 340 10.19 -16.73 11.22
N LEU A 341 10.94 -15.71 11.65
CA LEU A 341 10.63 -14.31 11.38
C LEU A 341 10.80 -13.89 9.90
N ALA A 342 11.70 -14.56 9.16
CA ALA A 342 12.00 -14.22 7.77
C ALA A 342 10.88 -14.62 6.79
N LEU A 343 10.04 -15.60 7.18
CA LEU A 343 9.03 -16.21 6.31
C LEU A 343 7.64 -15.57 6.46
N TYR A 344 7.40 -14.78 7.52
CA TYR A 344 6.09 -14.17 7.77
C TYR A 344 5.64 -13.22 6.66
N ASN A 345 6.62 -12.57 6.02
CA ASN A 345 6.44 -11.67 4.87
C ASN A 345 5.65 -12.31 3.73
N GLN A 346 5.85 -13.61 3.49
CA GLN A 346 5.25 -14.35 2.37
C GLN A 346 3.95 -15.05 2.78
N HIS A 347 3.74 -15.31 4.07
CA HIS A 347 2.70 -16.23 4.54
C HIS A 347 1.49 -15.58 5.22
N ASN A 348 1.62 -14.38 5.83
CA ASN A 348 0.47 -13.66 6.38
C ASN A 348 0.69 -12.14 6.52
N PRO A 349 1.02 -11.41 5.44
CA PRO A 349 1.21 -9.96 5.49
C PRO A 349 0.02 -9.17 6.04
N GLY A 350 -1.22 -9.72 5.98
CA GLY A 350 -2.45 -9.09 6.47
C GLY A 350 -2.86 -9.43 7.91
N ALA A 351 -2.13 -10.31 8.60
CA ALA A 351 -2.51 -10.84 9.92
C ALA A 351 -3.94 -11.42 9.96
N SER A 352 -4.35 -12.13 8.90
CA SER A 352 -5.59 -12.89 8.89
C SER A 352 -5.52 -14.06 9.86
N ALA A 353 -6.65 -14.41 10.48
CA ALA A 353 -6.74 -15.55 11.39
C ALA A 353 -6.54 -16.90 10.67
N ALA A 354 -6.73 -16.94 9.36
CA ALA A 354 -6.45 -18.08 8.49
C ALA A 354 -6.04 -17.55 7.10
N PRO A 355 -4.73 -17.42 6.81
CA PRO A 355 -4.28 -16.85 5.55
C PRO A 355 -4.62 -17.78 4.38
N CYS A 356 -5.12 -17.19 3.29
CA CYS A 356 -5.42 -17.91 2.05
C CYS A 356 -4.49 -17.48 0.92
N CYS A 357 -4.19 -18.38 0.00
CA CYS A 357 -3.42 -18.07 -1.21
C CYS A 357 -4.35 -17.44 -2.24
N VAL A 358 -4.27 -16.12 -2.42
CA VAL A 358 -5.19 -15.32 -3.25
C VAL A 358 -4.43 -14.49 -4.29
N PRO A 359 -5.08 -14.09 -5.40
CA PRO A 359 -4.44 -13.24 -6.39
C PRO A 359 -4.14 -11.84 -5.83
N GLN A 360 -2.98 -11.30 -6.21
CA GLN A 360 -2.55 -9.94 -5.87
C GLN A 360 -2.61 -9.02 -7.09
N ALA A 361 -1.94 -9.41 -8.18
CA ALA A 361 -2.00 -8.70 -9.46
C ALA A 361 -2.87 -9.48 -10.44
N LEU A 362 -3.85 -8.77 -11.02
CA LEU A 362 -4.82 -9.31 -11.96
C LEU A 362 -4.82 -8.46 -13.22
N GLU A 363 -4.90 -9.12 -14.37
CA GLU A 363 -4.99 -8.47 -15.67
C GLU A 363 -6.37 -8.69 -16.30
N PRO A 364 -6.87 -7.71 -17.05
CA PRO A 364 -8.12 -7.83 -17.78
C PRO A 364 -7.95 -8.69 -19.05
N LEU A 365 -9.05 -9.25 -19.56
CA LEU A 365 -9.11 -10.02 -20.80
C LEU A 365 -10.09 -9.35 -21.79
N PRO A 366 -9.62 -8.86 -22.95
CA PRO A 366 -10.51 -8.45 -24.03
C PRO A 366 -11.11 -9.66 -24.74
N ILE A 367 -12.40 -9.60 -25.05
CA ILE A 367 -13.13 -10.64 -25.78
C ILE A 367 -13.97 -10.05 -26.92
N VAL A 368 -14.22 -10.86 -27.93
CA VAL A 368 -15.08 -10.54 -29.08
C VAL A 368 -16.20 -11.59 -29.16
N TYR A 369 -17.44 -11.12 -29.20
CA TYR A 369 -18.61 -11.97 -29.37
C TYR A 369 -19.73 -11.25 -30.13
N TYR A 370 -20.78 -11.97 -30.52
CA TYR A 370 -21.93 -11.41 -31.23
C TYR A 370 -23.18 -11.42 -30.35
N VAL A 371 -23.95 -10.34 -30.41
CA VAL A 371 -25.33 -10.29 -29.88
C VAL A 371 -26.27 -10.09 -31.08
N GLY A 372 -26.91 -11.18 -31.52
CA GLY A 372 -27.62 -11.21 -32.80
C GLY A 372 -26.65 -11.02 -33.97
N ARG A 373 -26.82 -9.95 -34.75
CA ARG A 373 -25.93 -9.59 -35.88
C ARG A 373 -24.89 -8.52 -35.55
N LYS A 374 -24.88 -8.00 -34.31
CA LYS A 374 -23.97 -6.92 -33.90
C LYS A 374 -22.74 -7.51 -33.21
N PRO A 375 -21.53 -7.35 -33.76
CA PRO A 375 -20.30 -7.71 -33.05
C PRO A 375 -20.07 -6.74 -31.90
N LYS A 376 -19.60 -7.27 -30.78
CA LYS A 376 -19.20 -6.51 -29.59
C LYS A 376 -17.79 -6.89 -29.18
N VAL A 377 -17.03 -5.88 -28.78
CA VAL A 377 -15.72 -6.03 -28.16
C VAL A 377 -15.84 -5.47 -26.75
N GLU A 378 -15.60 -6.32 -25.76
CA GLU A 378 -15.73 -5.95 -24.34
C GLU A 378 -14.48 -6.44 -23.59
N GLN A 379 -14.12 -5.73 -22.53
CA GLN A 379 -12.97 -6.05 -21.71
C GLN A 379 -13.43 -6.49 -20.33
N LEU A 380 -13.13 -7.75 -19.99
CA LEU A 380 -13.46 -8.33 -18.70
C LEU A 380 -12.35 -8.00 -17.70
N SER A 381 -12.68 -7.32 -16.61
CA SER A 381 -11.72 -7.04 -15.53
C SER A 381 -11.33 -8.32 -14.77
N ASN A 382 -10.10 -8.38 -14.28
CA ASN A 382 -9.64 -9.38 -13.31
C ASN A 382 -9.69 -10.85 -13.77
N MET A 383 -9.31 -11.13 -15.02
CA MET A 383 -9.43 -12.46 -15.62
C MET A 383 -8.12 -13.27 -15.62
N ILE A 384 -6.96 -12.61 -15.61
CA ILE A 384 -5.64 -13.25 -15.72
C ILE A 384 -4.87 -13.04 -14.41
N VAL A 385 -4.50 -14.11 -13.73
CA VAL A 385 -3.69 -14.04 -12.50
C VAL A 385 -2.20 -13.87 -12.85
N ARG A 386 -1.59 -12.77 -12.39
CA ARG A 386 -0.16 -12.47 -12.58
C ARG A 386 0.70 -12.77 -11.36
N SER A 387 0.20 -12.50 -10.16
CA SER A 387 0.89 -12.82 -8.91
C SER A 387 -0.08 -13.26 -7.83
N CYS A 388 0.44 -14.04 -6.87
CA CYS A 388 -0.31 -14.52 -5.72
C CYS A 388 0.33 -14.03 -4.42
N LYS A 389 -0.50 -13.81 -3.40
CA LYS A 389 -0.07 -13.52 -2.03
C LYS A 389 -0.84 -14.35 -1.03
N CYS A 390 -0.29 -14.51 0.16
CA CYS A 390 -1.07 -14.95 1.29
C CYS A 390 -1.73 -13.73 1.95
N SER A 391 -3.02 -13.77 2.25
CA SER A 391 -3.71 -12.71 2.99
C SER A 391 -4.82 -13.20 3.89
#